data_AF-A0A429PTW0-F1
#
_entry.id   AF-A0A429PTW0-F1
#
_cell.length_a   1.000
_cell.length_b   1.000
_cell.length_c   1.000
_cell.angle_alpha   90.00
_cell.angle_beta   90.00
_cell.angle_gamma   90.00
#
_symmetry.space_group_name_H-M   'P 1'
#
loop_
_entity.id
_entity.type
_entity.pdbx_description
1 polymer ?
#
loop_
_entity_poly.entity_id
_entity_poly.type
_entity_poly.pdbx_seq_one_letter_code
_entity_poly.pdbx_strand_id
1 'polypeptide(L)'
;MGEITIHPQDLDRLLTDGTSSRPRTISYQQAYVDIAATHYGRPVSEILPLLHAAAHTAGVPFTEDDLTGQAEAIRAGVSYELRVRVSR
;
A
#
# COMPACT_ATOMS: atom_id res chain seq x y z
N MET A 1 -3.16 -8.09 -9.65
CA MET A 1 -3.44 -8.70 -8.34
C MET A 1 -2.10 -9.02 -7.72
N GLY A 2 -1.76 -8.38 -6.61
CA GLY A 2 -0.47 -8.54 -5.93
C GLY A 2 -0.54 -9.52 -4.77
N GLU A 3 0.60 -10.06 -4.34
CA GLU A 3 0.69 -10.95 -3.19
C GLU A 3 1.91 -10.58 -2.32
N ILE A 4 1.67 -10.24 -1.04
CA ILE A 4 2.74 -9.99 -0.06
C ILE A 4 2.66 -10.99 1.11
N THR A 5 3.82 -11.30 1.69
CA THR A 5 3.90 -12.05 2.95
C THR A 5 4.39 -11.13 4.08
N ILE A 6 3.67 -11.11 5.20
CA ILE A 6 3.91 -10.18 6.32
C ILE A 6 3.81 -10.95 7.63
N HIS A 7 4.56 -10.56 8.67
CA HIS A 7 4.39 -11.14 10.01
C HIS A 7 3.15 -10.57 10.73
N PRO A 8 2.50 -11.33 11.63
CA PRO A 8 1.25 -10.91 12.27
C PRO A 8 1.40 -9.60 13.06
N GLN A 9 2.59 -9.38 13.61
CA GLN A 9 2.98 -8.19 14.37
C GLN A 9 3.19 -6.92 13.54
N ASP A 10 3.21 -7.05 12.21
CA ASP A 10 3.36 -5.96 11.23
C ASP A 10 2.04 -5.68 10.47
N LEU A 11 0.95 -6.36 10.83
CA LEU A 11 -0.37 -6.17 10.22
C LEU A 11 -0.95 -4.79 10.49
N ASP A 12 -0.62 -4.20 11.64
CA ASP A 12 -0.97 -2.82 12.01
C ASP A 12 -0.31 -1.76 11.10
N ARG A 13 0.76 -2.12 10.41
CA ARG A 13 1.42 -1.23 9.43
C ARG A 13 0.72 -1.26 8.07
N LEU A 14 0.11 -2.38 7.74
CA LEU A 14 -0.62 -2.56 6.48
C LEU A 14 -2.05 -2.05 6.58
N LEU A 15 -2.75 -2.41 7.65
CA LEU A 15 -4.15 -2.11 7.89
C LEU A 15 -4.29 -1.05 8.98
N THR A 16 -5.20 -0.11 8.80
CA THR A 16 -5.63 0.79 9.89
C THR A 16 -6.45 -0.04 10.87
N ASP A 17 -5.80 -0.77 11.77
CA ASP A 17 -6.51 -1.49 12.83
C ASP A 17 -6.91 -0.49 13.92
N GLY A 18 -8.22 -0.40 14.22
CA GLY A 18 -8.78 0.57 15.15
C GLY A 18 -8.39 0.35 16.63
N THR A 19 -7.50 -0.61 16.91
CA THR A 19 -7.15 -1.10 18.25
C THR A 19 -5.68 -0.93 18.62
N SER A 20 -4.82 -0.45 17.73
CA SER A 20 -3.38 -0.35 18.01
C SER A 20 -2.98 0.96 18.68
N SER A 21 -2.57 0.89 19.96
CA SER A 21 -2.01 2.00 20.76
C SER A 21 -0.58 2.41 20.38
N ARG A 22 -0.12 2.12 19.15
CA ARG A 22 1.21 2.52 18.66
C ARG A 22 1.19 3.98 18.18
N PRO A 23 2.32 4.71 18.25
CA PRO A 23 2.35 6.10 17.83
C PRO A 23 2.08 6.21 16.32
N ARG A 24 0.91 6.76 15.98
CA ARG A 24 0.58 7.62 14.82
C ARG A 24 1.45 7.45 13.57
N THR A 25 1.68 6.23 13.11
CA THR A 25 2.31 5.97 11.81
C THR A 25 1.17 5.72 10.84
N ILE A 26 1.10 6.49 9.74
CA ILE A 26 0.04 6.34 8.72
C ILE A 26 0.18 4.92 8.14
N SER A 27 -0.90 4.15 8.14
CA SER A 27 -0.90 2.80 7.55
C SER A 27 -0.71 2.90 6.03
N TYR A 28 -0.15 1.85 5.43
CA TYR A 28 0.00 1.80 3.98
C TYR A 28 -1.35 1.98 3.25
N GLN A 29 -2.41 1.35 3.77
CA GLN A 29 -3.75 1.45 3.18
C GLN A 29 -4.26 2.89 3.16
N GLN A 30 -4.01 3.66 4.22
CA GLN A 30 -4.45 5.05 4.27
C GLN A 30 -3.67 5.92 3.28
N ALA A 31 -2.35 5.73 3.18
CA ALA A 31 -1.55 6.39 2.16
C ALA A 31 -1.99 6.03 0.74
N TYR A 32 -2.33 4.76 0.49
CA TYR A 32 -2.84 4.31 -0.81
C TYR A 32 -4.16 5.02 -1.19
N VAL A 33 -5.10 5.12 -0.24
CA VAL A 33 -6.38 5.82 -0.48
C VAL A 33 -6.17 7.29 -0.81
N ASP A 34 -5.28 7.97 -0.07
CA ASP A 34 -4.97 9.39 -0.31
C ASP A 34 -4.31 9.60 -1.68
N ILE A 35 -3.37 8.73 -2.07
CA ILE A 35 -2.73 8.78 -3.39
C ILE A 35 -3.77 8.50 -4.48
N ALA A 36 -4.63 7.49 -4.31
CA ALA A 36 -5.66 7.14 -5.29
C ALA A 36 -6.66 8.29 -5.50
N ALA A 37 -7.04 8.98 -4.43
CA ALA A 37 -7.96 10.12 -4.51
C ALA A 37 -7.36 11.35 -5.22
N THR A 38 -6.04 11.54 -5.12
CA THR A 38 -5.36 12.75 -5.60
C THR A 38 -4.62 12.56 -6.94
N HIS A 39 -4.22 11.34 -7.28
CA HIS A 39 -3.40 11.01 -8.45
C HIS A 39 -4.09 10.07 -9.44
N TYR A 40 -5.42 9.91 -9.32
CA TYR A 40 -6.23 9.23 -10.33
C TYR A 40 -5.95 9.77 -11.75
N GLY A 41 -5.79 8.86 -12.72
CA GLY A 41 -5.56 9.22 -14.13
C GLY A 41 -4.16 9.78 -14.44
N ARG A 42 -3.28 9.90 -13.43
CA ARG A 42 -1.89 10.33 -13.63
C ARG A 42 -1.02 9.20 -14.20
N PRO A 43 0.11 9.53 -14.85
CA PRO A 43 1.07 8.53 -15.31
C PRO A 43 1.62 7.67 -14.17
N VAL A 44 1.89 6.39 -14.46
CA VAL A 44 2.54 5.47 -13.51
C VAL A 44 3.86 6.03 -12.97
N SER A 45 4.64 6.73 -13.80
CA SER A 45 5.89 7.36 -13.39
C SER A 45 5.72 8.45 -12.32
N GLU A 46 4.53 9.04 -12.18
CA GLU A 46 4.21 10.01 -11.13
C GLU A 46 3.66 9.33 -9.87
N ILE A 47 2.93 8.22 -10.03
CA ILE A 47 2.28 7.51 -8.91
C ILE A 47 3.26 6.58 -8.20
N LEU A 48 4.10 5.88 -8.94
CA LEU A 48 4.98 4.82 -8.44
C LEU A 48 5.96 5.30 -7.34
N PRO A 49 6.62 6.48 -7.45
CA PRO A 49 7.48 6.99 -6.38
C PRO A 49 6.73 7.26 -5.06
N LEU A 50 5.45 7.65 -5.14
CA LEU A 50 4.61 7.93 -3.96
C LEU A 50 4.27 6.63 -3.22
N LEU A 51 3.92 5.58 -3.97
CA LEU A 51 3.67 4.25 -3.42
C LEU A 51 4.93 3.67 -2.78
N HIS A 52 6.10 3.88 -3.39
CA HIS A 52 7.39 3.52 -2.82
C HIS A 52 7.65 4.19 -1.47
N ALA A 53 7.44 5.50 -1.37
CA ALA A 53 7.61 6.24 -0.13
C ALA A 53 6.63 5.77 0.95
N ALA A 54 5.38 5.47 0.57
CA ALA A 54 4.37 4.94 1.48
C ALA A 54 4.73 3.54 1.98
N ALA A 55 5.14 2.64 1.10
CA ALA A 55 5.57 1.28 1.44
C ALA A 55 6.79 1.29 2.36
N HIS A 56 7.78 2.14 2.07
CA HIS A 56 8.97 2.31 2.89
C HIS A 56 8.63 2.84 4.29
N THR A 57 7.79 3.88 4.37
CA THR A 57 7.36 4.49 5.64
C THR A 57 6.57 3.51 6.50
N ALA A 58 5.67 2.74 5.86
CA ALA A 58 4.91 1.70 6.52
C ALA A 58 5.74 0.44 6.78
N GLY A 59 6.97 0.33 6.26
CA GLY A 59 7.78 -0.88 6.38
C GLY A 59 7.12 -2.13 5.79
N VAL A 60 6.31 -1.98 4.74
CA VAL A 60 5.61 -3.07 4.07
C VAL A 60 6.46 -3.58 2.90
N PRO A 61 6.77 -4.89 2.83
CA PRO A 61 7.70 -5.44 1.85
C PRO A 61 7.03 -5.73 0.50
N PHE A 62 6.45 -4.71 -0.13
CA PHE A 62 5.94 -4.84 -1.51
C PHE A 62 7.08 -5.06 -2.50
N THR A 63 6.83 -5.88 -3.52
CA THR A 63 7.73 -5.99 -4.67
C THR A 63 7.52 -4.81 -5.63
N GLU A 64 8.48 -4.56 -6.51
CA GLU A 64 8.34 -3.57 -7.59
C GLU A 64 7.12 -3.86 -8.49
N ASP A 65 6.85 -5.14 -8.76
CA ASP A 65 5.70 -5.57 -9.55
C ASP A 65 4.38 -5.25 -8.82
N ASP A 66 4.33 -5.42 -7.50
CA ASP A 66 3.16 -5.05 -6.69
C ASP A 66 2.90 -3.54 -6.74
N LEU A 67 3.95 -2.73 -6.60
CA LEU A 67 3.83 -1.26 -6.61
C LEU A 67 3.47 -0.74 -8.02
N THR A 68 4.02 -1.36 -9.05
CA THR A 68 3.67 -1.06 -10.46
C THR A 68 2.22 -1.42 -10.75
N GLY A 69 1.76 -2.60 -10.32
CA GLY A 69 0.37 -3.01 -10.47
C GLY A 69 -0.61 -2.08 -9.74
N GLN A 70 -0.22 -1.58 -8.56
CA GLN A 70 -0.98 -0.60 -7.80
C GLN A 70 -1.04 0.76 -8.51
N ALA A 71 0.09 1.23 -9.05
CA ALA A 71 0.14 2.47 -9.81
C ALA A 71 -0.74 2.41 -11.07
N GLU A 72 -0.73 1.28 -11.78
CA GLU A 72 -1.62 1.05 -12.93
C GLU A 72 -3.10 1.03 -12.52
N ALA A 73 -3.43 0.42 -11.37
CA ALA A 73 -4.81 0.43 -10.88
C ALA A 73 -5.29 1.83 -10.52
N ILE A 74 -4.46 2.64 -9.85
CA ILE A 74 -4.76 4.06 -9.56
C ILE A 74 -4.92 4.86 -10.85
N ARG A 75 -4.00 4.69 -11.81
CA ARG A 75 -4.08 5.33 -13.13
C ARG A 75 -5.39 4.98 -13.84
N ALA A 76 -5.76 3.70 -13.86
CA ALA A 76 -6.93 3.20 -14.57
C ALA A 76 -8.24 3.42 -13.80
N GLY A 77 -8.18 3.85 -12.54
CA GLY A 77 -9.36 4.07 -11.73
C GLY A 77 -10.04 2.83 -11.22
N VAL A 78 -9.33 1.70 -11.20
CA VAL A 78 -9.88 0.41 -10.81
C VAL A 78 -9.40 0.02 -9.42
N SER A 79 -10.16 -0.82 -8.74
CA SER A 79 -9.74 -1.38 -7.46
C SER A 79 -8.53 -2.30 -7.65
N TYR A 80 -7.53 -2.16 -6.77
CA TYR A 80 -6.41 -3.10 -6.71
C TYR A 80 -6.69 -4.17 -5.65
N GLU A 81 -6.72 -5.43 -6.06
CA GLU A 81 -6.80 -6.56 -5.12
C GLU A 81 -5.39 -6.93 -4.64
N LEU A 82 -5.19 -6.83 -3.32
CA LEU A 82 -3.98 -7.26 -2.62
C LEU A 82 -4.26 -8.53 -1.81
N ARG A 83 -3.48 -9.58 -2.08
CA ARG A 83 -3.48 -10.79 -1.24
C ARG A 83 -2.39 -10.68 -0.19
N VAL A 84 -2.79 -10.84 1.06
CA VAL A 84 -1.90 -10.76 2.22
C VAL A 84 -1.77 -12.15 2.80
N ARG A 85 -0.57 -12.70 2.76
CA ARG A 85 -0.21 -13.91 3.51
C ARG A 85 0.42 -13.50 4.83
N VAL A 86 -0.09 -14.04 5.92
CA VAL A 86 0.50 -13.84 7.23
C VAL A 86 1.45 -15.01 7.52
N SER A 87 2.75 -14.74 7.64
CA SER A 87 3.73 -15.75 8.08
C SER A 87 3.53 -16.07 9.56
N ARG A 88 3.79 -17.32 9.96
CA ARG A 88 3.76 -17.72 11.37
C ARG A 88 5.05 -17.34 12.09
#